data_AF-A0A2V1CYW8-F1
#
_entry.id   AF-A0A2V1CYW8-F1
#
_cell.length_a   1.000
_cell.length_b   1.000
_cell.length_c   1.000
_cell.angle_alpha   90.00
_cell.angle_beta   90.00
_cell.angle_gamma   90.00
#
_symmetry.space_group_name_H-M   'P 1'
#
loop_
_entity.id
_entity.type
_entity.pdbx_description
1 polymer ?
#
loop_
_entity_poly.entity_id
_entity_poly.type
_entity_poly.pdbx_seq_one_letter_code
_entity_poly.pdbx_strand_id
1 'polypeptide(L)'
;ATAIAVGCTVVYKPSEKSPIGLLQLGDLVREAGFPPGVINILSGGGKTGAMLASHMNINKISFTGSLLTGKKIQEAAAQSGQACVAASRVFVHENIASTFIEQLKARFEQISQAIGSPLDPRIVFGPLADTIQFKRVMSFLEIGKQEAELITGGQRHGYSKNGLYVEPTIFLNPKDDARIYREEIFGPVLAIRTFKTEEEAVQLANDTTFGLSACIYTASTSRALRIAKQIDAGNVNINSSQTFHIAAPFGGYKQSGLGREGGRQGLMRLVEAKTISIK
;
A
#
# COMPACT_ATOMS: atom_id res chain seq x y z
N ALA A 1 5.75 3.25 -18.26
CA ALA A 1 6.41 2.10 -18.94
C ALA A 1 5.42 1.38 -19.87
N THR A 2 4.42 0.67 -19.35
CA THR A 2 3.44 -0.10 -20.16
C THR A 2 2.75 0.72 -21.25
N ALA A 3 2.27 1.93 -20.93
CA ALA A 3 1.65 2.83 -21.90
C ALA A 3 2.57 3.17 -23.10
N ILE A 4 3.82 3.49 -22.82
CA ILE A 4 4.82 3.78 -23.86
C ILE A 4 5.14 2.52 -24.66
N ALA A 5 5.26 1.36 -24.00
CA ALA A 5 5.57 0.10 -24.66
C ALA A 5 4.50 -0.35 -25.67
N VAL A 6 3.24 0.07 -25.49
CA VAL A 6 2.14 -0.22 -26.43
C VAL A 6 1.86 0.93 -27.41
N GLY A 7 2.69 1.97 -27.42
CA GLY A 7 2.58 3.09 -28.35
C GLY A 7 1.60 4.20 -27.94
N CYS A 8 1.14 4.25 -26.69
CA CYS A 8 0.34 5.38 -26.20
C CYS A 8 1.21 6.63 -25.99
N THR A 9 0.59 7.80 -26.15
CA THR A 9 1.08 9.05 -25.54
C THR A 9 0.56 9.18 -24.11
N VAL A 10 1.33 9.82 -23.23
CA VAL A 10 1.02 9.89 -21.80
C VAL A 10 1.08 11.32 -21.30
N VAL A 11 0.10 11.65 -20.45
CA VAL A 11 0.16 12.78 -19.52
C VAL A 11 0.26 12.22 -18.10
N TYR A 12 1.39 12.45 -17.43
CA TYR A 12 1.64 11.96 -16.07
C TYR A 12 1.63 13.12 -15.09
N LYS A 13 0.77 13.05 -14.07
CA LYS A 13 0.75 13.97 -12.92
C LYS A 13 1.22 13.26 -11.64
N PRO A 14 2.44 13.52 -11.12
CA PRO A 14 2.84 13.00 -9.83
C PRO A 14 2.05 13.68 -8.71
N SER A 15 2.06 13.07 -7.53
CA SER A 15 1.65 13.72 -6.29
C SER A 15 2.31 15.10 -6.13
N GLU A 16 1.51 16.11 -5.75
CA GLU A 16 2.00 17.44 -5.38
C GLU A 16 2.88 17.42 -4.13
N LYS A 17 2.81 16.35 -3.32
CA LYS A 17 3.63 16.14 -2.12
C LYS A 17 5.01 15.58 -2.46
N SER A 18 5.19 15.00 -3.65
CA SER A 18 6.46 14.38 -4.08
C SER A 18 6.73 14.51 -5.59
N PRO A 19 6.67 15.72 -6.18
CA PRO A 19 6.77 15.86 -7.64
C PRO A 19 8.20 15.76 -8.19
N ILE A 20 9.20 16.09 -7.37
CA ILE A 20 10.58 16.36 -7.81
C ILE A 20 11.20 15.15 -8.52
N GLY A 21 11.10 13.96 -7.93
CA GLY A 21 11.71 12.76 -8.49
C GLY A 21 11.18 12.40 -9.89
N LEU A 22 9.90 12.69 -10.16
CA LEU A 22 9.34 12.48 -11.49
C LEU A 22 9.64 13.65 -12.44
N LEU A 23 9.64 14.89 -11.96
CA LEU A 23 9.98 16.04 -12.82
C LEU A 23 11.41 15.90 -13.38
N GLN A 24 12.34 15.37 -12.58
CA GLN A 24 13.71 15.08 -13.04
C GLN A 24 13.76 14.03 -14.16
N LEU A 25 12.78 13.14 -14.25
CA LEU A 25 12.67 12.18 -15.36
C LEU A 25 12.44 12.89 -16.70
N GLY A 26 11.91 14.11 -16.71
CA GLY A 26 11.67 14.89 -17.92
C GLY A 26 12.95 15.15 -18.72
N ASP A 27 14.07 15.41 -18.06
CA ASP A 27 15.37 15.60 -18.72
C ASP A 27 15.84 14.31 -19.40
N LEU A 28 15.69 13.18 -18.72
CA LEU A 28 16.05 11.86 -19.24
C LEU A 28 15.14 11.44 -20.41
N VAL A 29 13.87 11.82 -20.38
CA VAL A 29 12.93 11.59 -21.49
C VAL A 29 13.36 12.35 -22.74
N ARG A 30 13.79 13.61 -22.56
CA ARG A 30 14.31 14.44 -23.66
C ARG A 30 15.63 13.88 -24.19
N GLU A 31 16.54 13.50 -23.31
CA GLU A 31 17.83 12.88 -23.67
C GLU A 31 17.63 11.57 -24.44
N ALA A 32 16.65 10.75 -24.04
CA ALA A 32 16.30 9.51 -24.72
C ALA A 32 15.66 9.72 -26.10
N GLY A 33 15.37 10.96 -26.51
CA GLY A 33 14.90 11.29 -27.86
C GLY A 33 13.43 10.98 -28.13
N PHE A 34 12.58 10.90 -27.10
CA PHE A 34 11.14 10.76 -27.31
C PHE A 34 10.58 11.97 -28.09
N PRO A 35 9.73 11.77 -29.11
CA PRO A 35 9.13 12.87 -29.85
C PRO A 35 8.34 13.82 -28.91
N PRO A 36 8.33 15.14 -29.19
CA PRO A 36 7.56 16.10 -28.41
C PRO A 36 6.08 15.69 -28.30
N GLY A 37 5.54 15.74 -27.08
CA GLY A 37 4.15 15.39 -26.78
C GLY A 37 3.89 13.91 -26.48
N VAL A 38 4.86 13.00 -26.67
CA VAL A 38 4.68 11.56 -26.34
C VAL A 38 4.62 11.35 -24.82
N ILE A 39 5.49 12.02 -24.07
CA ILE A 39 5.52 11.97 -22.61
C ILE A 39 5.43 13.40 -22.09
N ASN A 40 4.34 13.71 -21.41
CA ASN A 40 4.10 15.02 -20.79
C ASN A 40 4.06 14.81 -19.29
N ILE A 41 4.94 15.48 -18.55
CA ILE A 41 4.96 15.43 -17.10
C ILE A 41 4.53 16.81 -16.60
N LEU A 42 3.49 16.85 -15.78
CA LEU A 42 2.96 18.11 -15.25
C LEU A 42 2.77 18.02 -13.74
N SER A 43 2.96 19.15 -13.06
CA SER A 43 2.68 19.28 -11.63
C SER A 43 1.33 19.96 -11.39
N GLY A 44 0.72 19.71 -10.24
CA GLY A 44 -0.55 20.31 -9.85
C GLY A 44 -1.26 19.47 -8.79
N GLY A 45 -2.21 20.05 -8.05
CA GLY A 45 -2.95 19.34 -7.00
C GLY A 45 -4.20 18.60 -7.51
N GLY A 46 -5.16 18.35 -6.62
CA GLY A 46 -6.42 17.66 -6.95
C GLY A 46 -7.21 18.29 -8.10
N LYS A 47 -7.22 19.63 -8.21
CA LYS A 47 -7.88 20.34 -9.32
C LYS A 47 -7.31 19.93 -10.69
N THR A 48 -5.99 19.82 -10.80
CA THR A 48 -5.33 19.38 -12.03
C THR A 48 -5.66 17.92 -12.35
N GLY A 49 -5.70 17.06 -11.32
CA GLY A 49 -6.16 15.68 -11.46
C GLY A 49 -7.60 15.59 -11.97
N ALA A 50 -8.51 16.41 -11.43
CA ALA A 50 -9.91 16.46 -11.87
C ALA A 50 -10.03 16.90 -13.33
N MET A 51 -9.28 17.93 -13.74
CA MET A 51 -9.25 18.39 -15.13
C MET A 51 -8.81 17.28 -16.09
N LEU A 52 -7.79 16.50 -15.73
CA LEU A 52 -7.36 15.35 -16.53
C LEU A 52 -8.45 14.28 -16.57
N ALA A 53 -9.04 13.92 -15.43
CA ALA A 53 -10.07 12.90 -15.35
C ALA A 53 -11.34 13.25 -16.17
N SER A 54 -11.66 14.53 -16.33
CA SER A 54 -12.80 15.01 -17.11
C SER A 54 -12.47 15.43 -18.54
N HIS A 55 -11.22 15.25 -19.01
CA HIS A 55 -10.81 15.75 -20.32
C HIS A 55 -11.29 14.82 -21.45
N MET A 56 -12.12 15.34 -22.36
CA MET A 56 -12.80 14.54 -23.40
C MET A 56 -11.86 13.83 -24.38
N ASN A 57 -10.64 14.35 -24.58
CA ASN A 57 -9.64 13.72 -25.47
C ASN A 57 -8.73 12.69 -24.77
N ILE A 58 -8.95 12.37 -23.49
CA ILE A 58 -8.19 11.32 -22.80
C ILE A 58 -8.94 10.00 -22.93
N ASN A 59 -8.35 9.05 -23.65
CA ASN A 59 -8.97 7.73 -23.89
C ASN A 59 -8.95 6.82 -22.65
N LYS A 60 -7.94 6.98 -21.79
CA LYS A 60 -7.74 6.11 -20.63
C LYS A 60 -7.16 6.88 -19.45
N ILE A 61 -7.78 6.73 -18.29
CA ILE A 61 -7.21 7.11 -16.99
C ILE A 61 -6.67 5.85 -16.31
N SER A 62 -5.42 5.92 -15.85
CA SER A 62 -4.89 5.06 -14.79
C SER A 62 -4.62 5.93 -13.57
N PHE A 63 -5.14 5.51 -12.43
CA PHE A 63 -4.99 6.23 -11.17
C PHE A 63 -4.56 5.22 -10.12
N THR A 64 -3.34 5.40 -9.64
CA THR A 64 -2.84 4.70 -8.46
C THR A 64 -2.74 5.70 -7.35
N GLY A 65 -3.58 5.49 -6.36
CA GLY A 65 -3.51 6.16 -5.10
C GLY A 65 -4.07 5.24 -4.03
N SER A 66 -3.48 5.25 -2.84
CA SER A 66 -4.29 5.77 -1.75
C SER A 66 -4.11 7.30 -1.80
N LEU A 67 -4.46 8.06 -0.78
CA LEU A 67 -3.93 9.42 -0.68
C LEU A 67 -2.37 9.43 -0.50
N LEU A 68 -1.54 8.86 -1.42
CA LEU A 68 -0.21 9.33 -1.90
C LEU A 68 1.05 8.41 -1.73
N THR A 69 1.90 8.36 -2.79
CA THR A 69 3.41 8.43 -2.84
C THR A 69 4.24 7.23 -3.44
N GLY A 70 5.44 7.48 -4.03
CA GLY A 70 6.22 6.58 -4.93
C GLY A 70 7.67 6.14 -4.54
N LYS A 71 8.36 5.32 -5.35
CA LYS A 71 9.46 4.33 -5.09
C LYS A 71 10.45 4.44 -3.89
N LYS A 72 11.43 5.34 -3.82
CA LYS A 72 12.33 5.40 -2.63
C LYS A 72 11.59 5.88 -1.38
N ILE A 73 10.64 6.77 -1.62
CA ILE A 73 9.67 7.16 -0.61
C ILE A 73 8.73 5.97 -0.35
N GLN A 74 8.42 5.10 -1.30
CA GLN A 74 7.60 3.89 -1.13
C GLN A 74 8.30 2.88 -0.24
N GLU A 75 9.63 2.75 -0.29
CA GLU A 75 10.40 1.91 0.63
C GLU A 75 10.34 2.47 2.06
N ALA A 76 10.64 3.76 2.25
CA ALA A 76 10.54 4.43 3.55
C ALA A 76 9.09 4.57 4.07
N ALA A 77 8.13 4.70 3.16
CA ALA A 77 6.70 4.75 3.42
C ALA A 77 6.19 3.37 3.80
N ALA A 78 6.59 2.31 3.08
CA ALA A 78 6.30 0.93 3.46
C ALA A 78 6.84 0.59 4.84
N GLN A 79 8.05 1.07 5.17
CA GLN A 79 8.60 0.97 6.51
C GLN A 79 7.70 1.69 7.53
N SER A 80 7.25 2.91 7.25
CA SER A 80 6.32 3.67 8.10
C SER A 80 4.83 3.30 7.96
N GLY A 81 4.51 2.14 7.37
CA GLY A 81 3.14 1.65 7.19
C GLY A 81 2.27 2.40 6.17
N GLN A 82 2.86 3.34 5.44
CA GLN A 82 2.27 4.10 4.32
C GLN A 82 2.42 3.31 3.00
N ALA A 83 1.97 2.06 2.99
CA ALA A 83 1.93 1.22 1.80
C ALA A 83 0.58 0.54 1.66
N CYS A 84 0.03 0.52 0.43
CA CYS A 84 -1.27 -0.10 0.16
C CYS A 84 -1.30 -1.61 0.45
N VAL A 85 -0.14 -2.26 0.42
CA VAL A 85 0.06 -3.69 0.72
C VAL A 85 0.52 -3.95 2.16
N ALA A 86 0.53 -2.93 3.03
CA ALA A 86 0.87 -3.11 4.42
C ALA A 86 -0.10 -4.11 5.07
N ALA A 87 0.46 -5.08 5.80
CA ALA A 87 -0.32 -6.07 6.53
C ALA A 87 -0.83 -5.47 7.85
N SER A 88 -1.75 -4.50 7.74
CA SER A 88 -2.32 -3.77 8.90
C SER A 88 -3.25 -4.64 9.75
N ARG A 89 -3.76 -5.75 9.21
CA ARG A 89 -4.52 -6.77 9.95
C ARG A 89 -3.70 -8.07 9.99
N VAL A 90 -3.46 -8.57 11.20
CA VAL A 90 -2.74 -9.83 11.42
C VAL A 90 -3.65 -10.83 12.13
N PHE A 91 -3.70 -12.03 11.57
CA PHE A 91 -4.41 -13.17 12.14
C PHE A 91 -3.38 -14.20 12.56
N VAL A 92 -3.36 -14.56 13.84
CA VAL A 92 -2.40 -15.51 14.40
C VAL A 92 -3.12 -16.67 15.07
N HIS A 93 -2.67 -17.90 14.83
CA HIS A 93 -3.29 -19.07 15.43
C HIS A 93 -3.10 -19.06 16.95
N GLU A 94 -4.15 -19.40 17.72
CA GLU A 94 -4.17 -19.29 19.19
C GLU A 94 -2.96 -19.96 19.88
N ASN A 95 -2.57 -21.15 19.41
CA ASN A 95 -1.42 -21.92 19.90
C ASN A 95 -0.08 -21.18 19.91
N ILE A 96 0.12 -20.19 19.04
CA ILE A 96 1.37 -19.41 18.99
C ILE A 96 1.15 -17.92 19.30
N ALA A 97 -0.09 -17.51 19.58
CA ALA A 97 -0.45 -16.10 19.67
C ALA A 97 0.34 -15.36 20.76
N SER A 98 0.46 -15.93 21.96
CA SER A 98 1.19 -15.32 23.08
C SER A 98 2.64 -15.03 22.71
N THR A 99 3.40 -16.06 22.29
CA THR A 99 4.80 -15.92 21.91
C THR A 99 4.99 -15.01 20.70
N PHE A 100 4.08 -15.08 19.71
CA PHE A 100 4.14 -14.22 18.52
C PHE A 100 3.95 -12.74 18.88
N ILE A 101 2.95 -12.42 19.70
CA ILE A 101 2.64 -11.04 20.10
C ILE A 101 3.79 -10.46 20.94
N GLU A 102 4.36 -11.24 21.86
CA GLU A 102 5.51 -10.82 22.66
C GLU A 102 6.74 -10.51 21.80
N GLN A 103 7.08 -11.40 20.85
CA GLN A 103 8.21 -11.17 19.95
C GLN A 103 7.96 -9.99 19.00
N LEU A 104 6.73 -9.85 18.49
CA LEU A 104 6.37 -8.74 17.61
C LEU A 104 6.43 -7.39 18.35
N LYS A 105 5.94 -7.34 19.59
CA LYS A 105 6.07 -6.18 20.48
C LYS A 105 7.54 -5.78 20.65
N ALA A 106 8.40 -6.73 21.01
CA ALA A 106 9.82 -6.46 21.19
C ALA A 106 10.48 -5.90 19.92
N ARG A 107 10.09 -6.42 18.74
CA ARG A 107 10.56 -5.87 17.45
C ARG A 107 10.06 -4.46 17.18
N PHE A 108 8.79 -4.15 17.49
CA PHE A 108 8.24 -2.81 17.31
C PHE A 108 8.94 -1.80 18.23
N GLU A 109 9.21 -2.17 19.47
CA GLU A 109 9.96 -1.33 20.42
C GLU A 109 11.41 -1.12 19.98
N GLN A 110 12.06 -2.16 19.43
CA GLN A 110 13.39 -2.05 18.83
C GLN A 110 13.39 -1.10 17.62
N ILE A 111 12.40 -1.22 16.73
CA ILE A 111 12.26 -0.33 15.56
C ILE A 111 12.03 1.12 15.99
N SER A 112 11.29 1.34 17.08
CA SER A 112 11.05 2.68 17.63
C SER A 112 12.36 3.42 17.93
N GLN A 113 13.38 2.70 18.40
CA GLN A 113 14.72 3.27 18.66
C GLN A 113 15.47 3.66 17.38
N ALA A 114 15.06 3.15 16.22
CA ALA A 114 15.65 3.42 14.92
C ALA A 114 14.79 4.36 14.05
N ILE A 115 13.90 5.13 14.69
CA ILE A 115 13.15 6.23 14.06
C ILE A 115 14.01 7.48 13.98
N GLY A 116 14.06 8.11 12.81
CA GLY A 116 14.80 9.37 12.66
C GLY A 116 14.84 9.93 11.25
N SER A 117 15.86 10.75 10.98
CA SER A 117 16.07 11.37 9.67
C SER A 117 16.31 10.32 8.58
N PRO A 118 15.58 10.36 7.45
CA PRO A 118 15.83 9.49 6.29
C PRO A 118 17.20 9.70 5.62
N LEU A 119 17.94 10.74 6.00
CA LEU A 119 19.30 10.99 5.50
C LEU A 119 20.37 10.23 6.30
N ASP A 120 20.02 9.69 7.47
CA ASP A 120 20.93 8.87 8.26
C ASP A 120 20.80 7.40 7.81
N PRO A 121 21.88 6.77 7.31
CA PRO A 121 21.84 5.41 6.79
C PRO A 121 21.54 4.33 7.85
N ARG A 122 21.59 4.69 9.14
CA ARG A 122 21.27 3.77 10.26
C ARG A 122 19.79 3.75 10.60
N ILE A 123 19.05 4.77 10.16
CA ILE A 123 17.63 4.91 10.41
C ILE A 123 16.86 4.04 9.40
N VAL A 124 15.88 3.30 9.92
CA VAL A 124 15.03 2.40 9.12
C VAL A 124 13.56 2.79 9.17
N PHE A 125 13.24 3.92 9.80
CA PHE A 125 11.87 4.36 10.00
C PHE A 125 11.75 5.90 9.97
N GLY A 126 11.12 6.40 8.92
CA GLY A 126 10.96 7.84 8.67
C GLY A 126 9.65 8.44 9.21
N PRO A 127 9.44 9.75 8.98
CA PRO A 127 8.20 10.42 9.35
C PRO A 127 7.05 10.06 8.38
N LEU A 128 5.82 10.38 8.80
CA LEU A 128 4.67 10.41 7.89
C LEU A 128 4.81 11.53 6.86
N ALA A 129 4.17 11.35 5.69
CA ALA A 129 4.38 12.19 4.52
C ALA A 129 4.04 13.67 4.73
N ASP A 130 3.00 13.97 5.52
CA ASP A 130 2.53 15.34 5.76
C ASP A 130 1.64 15.44 7.01
N THR A 131 1.29 16.68 7.36
CA THR A 131 0.52 17.01 8.57
C THR A 131 -0.92 16.50 8.54
N ILE A 132 -1.54 16.35 7.37
CA ILE A 132 -2.90 15.81 7.24
C ILE A 132 -2.85 14.31 7.56
N GLN A 133 -1.91 13.59 6.96
CA GLN A 133 -1.71 12.17 7.22
C GLN A 133 -1.34 11.93 8.70
N PHE A 134 -0.45 12.75 9.26
CA PHE A 134 -0.09 12.69 10.67
C PHE A 134 -1.31 12.86 11.59
N LYS A 135 -2.10 13.93 11.40
CA LYS A 135 -3.32 14.16 12.19
C LYS A 135 -4.31 13.01 12.05
N ARG A 136 -4.47 12.47 10.83
CA ARG A 136 -5.34 11.33 10.57
C ARG A 136 -4.87 10.11 11.37
N VAL A 137 -3.60 9.70 11.24
CA VAL A 137 -3.06 8.56 12.00
C VAL A 137 -3.22 8.76 13.50
N MET A 138 -2.86 9.94 14.04
CA MET A 138 -3.02 10.23 15.47
C MET A 138 -4.49 10.09 15.91
N SER A 139 -5.47 10.52 15.10
CA SER A 139 -6.89 10.33 15.43
C SER A 139 -7.29 8.85 15.52
N PHE A 140 -6.75 7.99 14.65
CA PHE A 140 -6.97 6.53 14.73
C PHE A 140 -6.31 5.90 15.96
N LEU A 141 -5.17 6.41 16.42
CA LEU A 141 -4.55 5.93 17.66
C LEU A 141 -5.46 6.19 18.86
N GLU A 142 -6.07 7.37 18.94
CA GLU A 142 -7.01 7.70 20.02
C GLU A 142 -8.30 6.86 19.96
N ILE A 143 -8.85 6.65 18.76
CA ILE A 143 -10.00 5.74 18.56
C ILE A 143 -9.61 4.31 18.98
N GLY A 144 -8.45 3.83 18.54
CA GLY A 144 -7.98 2.48 18.81
C GLY A 144 -7.86 2.17 20.31
N LYS A 145 -7.39 3.13 21.11
CA LYS A 145 -7.31 3.00 22.58
C LYS A 145 -8.68 2.76 23.24
N GLN A 146 -9.79 3.09 22.58
CA GLN A 146 -11.16 2.88 23.07
C GLN A 146 -11.82 1.61 22.49
N GLU A 147 -11.27 1.06 21.42
CA GLU A 147 -11.85 -0.05 20.65
C GLU A 147 -11.04 -1.36 20.75
N ALA A 148 -9.82 -1.30 21.29
CA ALA A 148 -8.91 -2.43 21.39
C ALA A 148 -7.92 -2.28 22.56
N GLU A 149 -7.23 -3.36 22.89
CA GLU A 149 -6.12 -3.34 23.85
C GLU A 149 -4.85 -2.78 23.17
N LEU A 150 -4.22 -1.76 23.75
CA LEU A 150 -2.96 -1.22 23.27
C LEU A 150 -1.78 -2.02 23.84
N ILE A 151 -0.98 -2.64 22.95
CA ILE A 151 0.16 -3.48 23.33
C ILE A 151 1.47 -2.69 23.41
N THR A 152 1.70 -1.80 22.45
CA THR A 152 2.86 -0.89 22.39
C THR A 152 2.59 0.28 21.44
N GLY A 153 3.35 1.37 21.58
CA GLY A 153 3.21 2.58 20.77
C GLY A 153 1.99 3.42 21.14
N GLY A 154 1.23 3.84 20.14
CA GLY A 154 -0.03 4.58 20.32
C GLY A 154 0.14 6.09 20.53
N GLN A 155 1.30 6.64 20.20
CA GLN A 155 1.61 8.05 20.41
C GLN A 155 2.62 8.60 19.39
N ARG A 156 2.83 9.91 19.47
CA ARG A 156 3.86 10.61 18.70
C ARG A 156 5.24 10.21 19.20
N HIS A 157 6.16 9.91 18.28
CA HIS A 157 7.54 9.62 18.63
C HIS A 157 8.34 10.89 18.93
N GLY A 158 9.23 10.82 19.93
CA GLY A 158 9.96 11.97 20.48
C GLY A 158 11.14 12.50 19.66
N TYR A 159 11.52 11.84 18.55
CA TYR A 159 12.72 12.20 17.76
C TYR A 159 12.79 13.69 17.37
N SER A 160 11.65 14.31 17.06
CA SER A 160 11.60 15.73 16.74
C SER A 160 10.29 16.35 17.21
N LYS A 161 10.39 17.43 18.00
CA LYS A 161 9.24 18.20 18.52
C LYS A 161 8.29 18.68 17.43
N ASN A 162 8.79 18.92 16.22
CA ASN A 162 8.00 19.37 15.06
C ASN A 162 7.93 18.31 13.94
N GLY A 163 8.60 17.17 14.08
CA GLY A 163 8.57 16.10 13.09
C GLY A 163 7.31 15.25 13.15
N LEU A 164 6.94 14.66 12.02
CA LEU A 164 5.71 13.88 11.84
C LEU A 164 5.93 12.39 12.14
N TYR A 165 6.60 12.09 13.25
CA TYR A 165 6.99 10.74 13.63
C TYR A 165 5.94 10.12 14.55
N VAL A 166 5.56 8.88 14.27
CA VAL A 166 4.58 8.10 15.04
C VAL A 166 5.25 6.80 15.46
N GLU A 167 5.01 6.36 16.70
CA GLU A 167 5.54 5.09 17.17
C GLU A 167 4.83 3.91 16.48
N PRO A 168 5.57 2.86 16.05
CA PRO A 168 4.99 1.60 15.65
C PRO A 168 4.01 1.09 16.71
N THR A 169 2.76 0.89 16.31
CA THR A 169 1.66 0.63 17.24
C THR A 169 1.04 -0.72 16.99
N ILE A 170 0.77 -1.47 18.06
CA ILE A 170 0.04 -2.74 18.02
C ILE A 170 -1.22 -2.63 18.88
N PHE A 171 -2.37 -2.91 18.26
CA PHE A 171 -3.63 -3.14 18.95
C PHE A 171 -3.99 -4.62 18.91
N LEU A 172 -4.47 -5.16 20.03
CA LEU A 172 -4.90 -6.55 20.16
C LEU A 172 -6.41 -6.61 20.41
N ASN A 173 -7.05 -7.62 19.81
CA ASN A 173 -8.47 -7.94 19.98
C ASN A 173 -9.40 -6.73 19.75
N PRO A 174 -9.29 -6.04 18.60
CA PRO A 174 -10.23 -4.95 18.29
C PRO A 174 -11.65 -5.49 18.21
N LYS A 175 -12.64 -4.67 18.60
CA LYS A 175 -14.08 -4.95 18.38
C LYS A 175 -14.38 -5.24 16.89
N ASP A 176 -15.48 -5.95 16.60
CA ASP A 176 -15.84 -6.36 15.24
C ASP A 176 -16.08 -5.20 14.27
N ASP A 177 -16.57 -4.09 14.78
CA ASP A 177 -16.82 -2.85 14.05
C ASP A 177 -15.74 -1.78 14.29
N ALA A 178 -14.65 -2.13 14.98
CA ALA A 178 -13.58 -1.20 15.30
C ALA A 178 -13.01 -0.55 14.03
N ARG A 179 -12.94 0.78 14.04
CA ARG A 179 -12.50 1.56 12.87
C ARG A 179 -11.04 1.29 12.54
N ILE A 180 -10.20 1.06 13.55
CA ILE A 180 -8.80 0.67 13.35
C ILE A 180 -8.62 -0.69 12.65
N TYR A 181 -9.68 -1.51 12.63
CA TYR A 181 -9.72 -2.82 11.98
C TYR A 181 -10.45 -2.79 10.63
N ARG A 182 -11.46 -1.91 10.48
CA ARG A 182 -12.28 -1.82 9.26
C ARG A 182 -11.77 -0.82 8.23
N GLU A 183 -11.15 0.27 8.66
CA GLU A 183 -10.70 1.36 7.80
C GLU A 183 -9.17 1.34 7.58
N GLU A 184 -8.73 1.79 6.40
CA GLU A 184 -7.31 1.93 6.12
C GLU A 184 -6.72 3.09 6.94
N ILE A 185 -5.76 2.81 7.82
CA ILE A 185 -5.07 3.84 8.62
C ILE A 185 -3.98 4.54 7.82
N PHE A 186 -3.24 3.77 7.00
CA PHE A 186 -2.10 4.21 6.20
C PHE A 186 -0.96 4.83 7.05
N GLY A 187 -0.60 4.11 8.11
CA GLY A 187 0.44 4.47 9.06
C GLY A 187 0.95 3.23 9.79
N PRO A 188 1.87 3.39 10.76
CA PRO A 188 2.60 2.28 11.36
C PRO A 188 1.77 1.60 12.47
N VAL A 189 0.58 1.13 12.12
CA VAL A 189 -0.41 0.59 13.05
C VAL A 189 -0.86 -0.78 12.59
N LEU A 190 -0.88 -1.74 13.52
CA LEU A 190 -1.23 -3.12 13.27
C LEU A 190 -2.30 -3.56 14.26
N ALA A 191 -3.34 -4.21 13.75
CA ALA A 191 -4.41 -4.81 14.55
C ALA A 191 -4.30 -6.34 14.50
N ILE A 192 -4.23 -6.99 15.66
CA ILE A 192 -4.08 -8.45 15.80
C ILE A 192 -5.39 -9.06 16.27
N ARG A 193 -5.78 -10.16 15.62
CA ARG A 193 -6.79 -11.10 16.11
C ARG A 193 -6.23 -12.52 16.12
N THR A 194 -6.76 -13.34 17.01
CA THR A 194 -6.46 -14.77 17.02
C THR A 194 -7.49 -15.54 16.20
N PHE A 195 -7.13 -16.75 15.78
CA PHE A 195 -8.04 -17.72 15.18
C PHE A 195 -7.70 -19.14 15.64
N LYS A 196 -8.64 -20.07 15.47
CA LYS A 196 -8.51 -21.48 15.86
C LYS A 196 -8.52 -22.44 14.68
N THR A 197 -9.25 -22.11 13.62
CA THR A 197 -9.40 -22.97 12.44
C THR A 197 -8.98 -22.25 11.16
N GLU A 198 -8.68 -23.02 10.11
CA GLU A 198 -8.36 -22.44 8.80
C GLU A 198 -9.55 -21.69 8.22
N GLU A 199 -10.76 -22.21 8.43
CA GLU A 199 -12.01 -21.64 7.97
C GLU A 199 -12.26 -20.27 8.62
N GLU A 200 -12.02 -20.16 9.93
CA GLU A 200 -12.12 -18.89 10.66
C GLU A 200 -11.09 -17.87 10.14
N ALA A 201 -9.84 -18.29 9.90
CA ALA A 201 -8.81 -17.40 9.35
C ALA A 201 -9.19 -16.83 7.99
N VAL A 202 -9.75 -17.67 7.11
CA VAL A 202 -10.26 -17.24 5.79
C VAL A 202 -11.42 -16.27 5.95
N GLN A 203 -12.37 -16.57 6.84
CA GLN A 203 -13.51 -15.69 7.09
C GLN A 203 -13.06 -14.30 7.59
N LEU A 204 -12.18 -14.25 8.59
CA LEU A 204 -11.64 -13.01 9.13
C LEU A 204 -10.86 -12.21 8.08
N ALA A 205 -10.04 -12.89 7.25
CA ALA A 205 -9.28 -12.24 6.20
C ALA A 205 -10.19 -11.61 5.13
N ASN A 206 -11.27 -12.31 4.74
CA ASN A 206 -12.20 -11.84 3.72
C ASN A 206 -13.25 -10.84 4.25
N ASP A 207 -13.46 -10.76 5.57
CA ASP A 207 -14.39 -9.84 6.23
C ASP A 207 -13.84 -8.39 6.20
N THR A 208 -13.88 -7.80 5.01
CA THR A 208 -13.46 -6.44 4.72
C THR A 208 -14.02 -6.02 3.35
N THR A 209 -14.15 -4.72 3.14
CA THR A 209 -14.48 -4.14 1.83
C THR A 209 -13.27 -4.11 0.88
N PHE A 210 -12.07 -4.41 1.38
CA PHE A 210 -10.81 -4.38 0.62
C PHE A 210 -10.39 -5.78 0.15
N GLY A 211 -9.44 -5.83 -0.79
CA GLY A 211 -8.95 -7.08 -1.37
C GLY A 211 -7.67 -6.89 -2.19
N LEU A 212 -6.72 -6.08 -1.71
CA LEU A 212 -5.52 -5.77 -2.49
C LEU A 212 -4.48 -6.90 -2.44
N SER A 213 -3.99 -7.20 -1.25
CA SER A 213 -2.90 -8.14 -1.02
C SER A 213 -3.09 -8.91 0.29
N ALA A 214 -2.63 -10.15 0.33
CA ALA A 214 -2.56 -10.97 1.54
C ALA A 214 -1.20 -11.68 1.64
N CYS A 215 -0.85 -12.12 2.86
CA CYS A 215 0.33 -12.92 3.14
C CYS A 215 -0.07 -14.11 4.02
N ILE A 216 0.41 -15.31 3.70
CA ILE A 216 0.12 -16.54 4.44
C ILE A 216 1.46 -17.13 4.89
N TYR A 217 1.62 -17.36 6.20
CA TYR A 217 2.80 -17.99 6.76
C TYR A 217 2.46 -19.40 7.28
N THR A 218 3.07 -20.41 6.67
CA THR A 218 2.89 -21.81 7.06
C THR A 218 3.99 -22.69 6.48
N ALA A 219 4.42 -23.71 7.25
CA ALA A 219 5.31 -24.76 6.75
C ALA A 219 4.63 -25.73 5.76
N SER A 220 3.29 -25.78 5.70
CA SER A 220 2.57 -26.69 4.81
C SER A 220 2.17 -26.00 3.51
N THR A 221 2.82 -26.39 2.40
CA THR A 221 2.50 -25.86 1.07
C THR A 221 1.06 -26.19 0.66
N SER A 222 0.54 -27.38 0.98
CA SER A 222 -0.84 -27.76 0.68
C SER A 222 -1.85 -26.87 1.40
N ARG A 223 -1.60 -26.56 2.68
CA ARG A 223 -2.41 -25.60 3.45
C ARG A 223 -2.31 -24.20 2.84
N ALA A 224 -1.10 -23.75 2.51
CA ALA A 224 -0.89 -22.45 1.90
C ALA A 224 -1.69 -22.27 0.61
N LEU A 225 -1.64 -23.25 -0.31
CA LEU A 225 -2.36 -23.20 -1.58
C LEU A 225 -3.88 -23.29 -1.39
N ARG A 226 -4.36 -24.12 -0.45
CA ARG A 226 -5.79 -24.24 -0.12
C ARG A 226 -6.35 -22.93 0.43
N ILE A 227 -5.64 -22.29 1.36
CA ILE A 227 -6.05 -20.99 1.93
C ILE A 227 -5.94 -19.90 0.86
N ALA A 228 -4.82 -19.83 0.13
CA ALA A 228 -4.58 -18.79 -0.89
C ALA A 228 -5.69 -18.73 -1.95
N LYS A 229 -6.23 -19.88 -2.36
CA LYS A 229 -7.36 -19.95 -3.30
C LYS A 229 -8.65 -19.30 -2.77
N GLN A 230 -8.82 -19.25 -1.46
CA GLN A 230 -10.04 -18.78 -0.79
C GLN A 230 -9.95 -17.31 -0.34
N ILE A 231 -8.77 -16.69 -0.38
CA ILE A 231 -8.60 -15.28 -0.02
C ILE A 231 -8.99 -14.39 -1.19
N ASP A 232 -9.91 -13.45 -0.95
CA ASP A 232 -10.35 -12.45 -1.92
C ASP A 232 -9.32 -11.32 -2.07
N ALA A 233 -8.12 -11.64 -2.56
CA ALA A 233 -7.05 -10.68 -2.77
C ALA A 233 -6.43 -10.78 -4.16
N GLY A 234 -5.99 -9.62 -4.67
CA GLY A 234 -5.32 -9.49 -5.96
C GLY A 234 -3.96 -10.16 -6.03
N ASN A 235 -3.25 -10.15 -4.92
CA ASN A 235 -1.94 -10.76 -4.73
C ASN A 235 -1.93 -11.53 -3.41
N VAL A 236 -1.48 -12.79 -3.43
CA VAL A 236 -1.32 -13.61 -2.22
C VAL A 236 0.12 -14.11 -2.17
N ASN A 237 0.84 -13.70 -1.12
CA ASN A 237 2.22 -14.09 -0.88
C ASN A 237 2.23 -15.25 0.12
N ILE A 238 3.03 -16.30 -0.14
CA ILE A 238 3.20 -17.44 0.76
C ILE A 238 4.62 -17.41 1.32
N ASN A 239 4.74 -17.39 2.65
CA ASN A 239 6.00 -17.28 3.38
C ASN A 239 6.87 -16.09 2.99
N SER A 240 6.25 -15.06 2.43
CA SER A 240 6.84 -13.78 2.10
C SER A 240 5.77 -12.69 2.25
N SER A 241 6.21 -11.43 2.22
CA SER A 241 5.32 -10.28 2.20
C SER A 241 5.79 -9.28 1.16
N GLN A 242 4.86 -8.46 0.67
CA GLN A 242 5.13 -7.33 -0.23
C GLN A 242 6.00 -7.70 -1.46
N THR A 243 5.87 -8.93 -1.96
CA THR A 243 6.61 -9.37 -3.14
C THR A 243 5.78 -9.12 -4.39
N PHE A 244 6.40 -8.49 -5.39
CA PHE A 244 5.78 -8.20 -6.68
C PHE A 244 6.75 -8.59 -7.79
N HIS A 245 6.19 -9.07 -8.89
CA HIS A 245 6.95 -9.34 -10.10
C HIS A 245 6.40 -8.49 -11.24
N ILE A 246 7.29 -7.84 -12.01
CA ILE A 246 6.88 -6.90 -13.07
C ILE A 246 6.03 -7.57 -14.17
N ALA A 247 6.24 -8.86 -14.38
CA ALA A 247 5.51 -9.66 -15.38
C ALA A 247 4.20 -10.25 -14.83
N ALA A 248 3.95 -10.15 -13.52
CA ALA A 248 2.71 -10.60 -12.91
C ALA A 248 1.70 -9.44 -12.84
N PRO A 249 0.40 -9.72 -13.00
CA PRO A 249 -0.63 -8.71 -12.78
C PRO A 249 -0.73 -8.34 -11.30
N PHE A 250 -0.97 -7.06 -11.02
CA PHE A 250 -1.20 -6.53 -9.69
C PHE A 250 -2.42 -5.61 -9.67
N GLY A 251 -3.22 -5.66 -8.60
CA GLY A 251 -4.43 -4.87 -8.43
C GLY A 251 -5.49 -5.62 -7.64
N GLY A 252 -6.40 -4.91 -6.99
CA GLY A 252 -7.26 -5.50 -5.96
C GLY A 252 -8.56 -6.16 -6.45
N TYR A 253 -9.17 -6.87 -5.53
CA TYR A 253 -10.58 -7.25 -5.52
C TYR A 253 -11.38 -6.18 -4.77
N LYS A 254 -12.72 -6.27 -4.84
CA LYS A 254 -13.66 -5.43 -4.09
C LYS A 254 -13.35 -3.94 -4.29
N GLN A 255 -13.28 -3.15 -3.21
CA GLN A 255 -13.01 -1.71 -3.30
C GLN A 255 -11.52 -1.37 -3.49
N SER A 256 -10.61 -2.36 -3.45
CA SER A 256 -9.17 -2.12 -3.61
C SER A 256 -8.72 -1.86 -5.05
N GLY A 257 -9.64 -1.90 -6.01
CA GLY A 257 -9.38 -1.40 -7.35
C GLY A 257 -10.15 -2.13 -8.44
N LEU A 258 -10.19 -1.50 -9.61
CA LEU A 258 -10.75 -2.08 -10.83
C LEU A 258 -9.62 -2.39 -11.80
N GLY A 259 -9.57 -3.63 -12.29
CA GLY A 259 -8.58 -4.11 -13.27
C GLY A 259 -7.19 -4.38 -12.66
N ARG A 260 -6.17 -4.49 -13.52
CA ARG A 260 -4.79 -4.83 -13.12
C ARG A 260 -3.77 -3.95 -13.83
N GLU A 261 -2.65 -3.72 -13.17
CA GLU A 261 -1.40 -3.16 -13.72
C GLU A 261 -0.31 -4.26 -13.73
N GLY A 262 0.78 -4.04 -14.47
CA GLY A 262 1.85 -5.04 -14.60
C GLY A 262 1.46 -6.25 -15.46
N GLY A 263 2.48 -7.02 -15.87
CA GLY A 263 2.30 -8.20 -16.72
C GLY A 263 1.53 -7.96 -18.02
N ARG A 264 0.99 -9.05 -18.58
CA ARG A 264 0.18 -9.00 -19.80
C ARG A 264 -1.12 -8.24 -19.58
N GLN A 265 -1.78 -8.43 -18.44
CA GLN A 265 -3.08 -7.81 -18.15
C GLN A 265 -2.99 -6.29 -18.08
N GLY A 266 -1.90 -5.74 -17.51
CA GLY A 266 -1.66 -4.30 -17.48
C GLY A 266 -1.43 -3.71 -18.88
N LEU A 267 -0.74 -4.44 -19.77
CA LEU A 267 -0.57 -4.04 -21.17
C LEU A 267 -1.89 -4.07 -21.94
N MET A 268 -2.67 -5.15 -21.79
CA MET A 268 -3.95 -5.33 -22.49
C MET A 268 -4.98 -4.26 -22.14
N ARG A 269 -4.82 -3.57 -21.00
CA ARG A 269 -5.71 -2.48 -20.59
C ARG A 269 -5.47 -1.16 -21.34
N LEU A 270 -4.39 -1.07 -22.10
CA LEU A 270 -3.93 0.13 -22.79
C LEU A 270 -4.03 0.00 -24.32
N VAL A 271 -4.55 -1.12 -24.82
CA VAL A 271 -4.74 -1.37 -26.26
C VAL A 271 -6.21 -1.60 -26.56
N GLU A 272 -6.62 -1.25 -27.78
CA GLU A 272 -7.98 -1.47 -28.29
C GLU A 272 -7.96 -2.53 -29.40
N ALA A 273 -8.87 -3.49 -29.30
CA ALA A 273 -9.01 -4.53 -30.32
C ALA A 273 -9.79 -3.99 -31.52
N LYS A 274 -9.30 -4.29 -32.74
CA LYS A 274 -10.00 -4.00 -33.99
C LYS A 274 -10.07 -5.25 -34.84
N THR A 275 -11.28 -5.72 -35.13
CA THR A 275 -11.51 -6.83 -36.06
C THR A 275 -11.67 -6.27 -37.46
N ILE A 276 -10.91 -6.79 -38.42
CA ILE A 276 -11.01 -6.45 -39.84
C ILE A 276 -11.28 -7.75 -40.60
N SER A 277 -12.29 -7.75 -41.45
CA SER A 277 -12.65 -8.91 -42.27
C SER A 277 -12.71 -8.48 -43.73
N ILE A 278 -12.00 -9.20 -44.59
CA ILE A 278 -12.06 -9.07 -46.04
C ILE A 278 -12.72 -10.35 -46.54
N LYS A 279 -13.79 -10.20 -47.33
CA LYS A 279 -14.44 -11.32 -48.01
C LYS A 279 -13.81 -11.56 -49.36
#